data_AF-J2S688-F1
#
_entry.id   AF-J2S688-F1
#
_cell.length_a   1.000
_cell.length_b   1.000
_cell.length_c   1.000
_cell.angle_alpha   90.00
_cell.angle_beta   90.00
_cell.angle_gamma   90.00
#
_symmetry.space_group_name_H-M   'P 1'
#
loop_
_entity.id
_entity.type
_entity.pdbx_description
1 polymer ?
#
loop_
_entity_poly.entity_id
_entity_poly.type
_entity_poly.pdbx_seq_one_letter_code
_entity_poly.pdbx_strand_id
1 'polypeptide(L)'
;MNQPQGKLTAFAVTAALFSVAAQAGTYPDYGYAPPDSYTGAKFVLSQNYPTTPPKGQLPAFFKNLPAKQDNNFETWRAYMDEVKNYCLEGNVDVNWDVQKNKVRHWYHMPWQHYGPLGREGIHGLTKEAQIQKQQLAPTQTATGQTYAVGIYNDIGAYTIGQVWKDPQNPDPSYTSQPKSFANGTVVCKALFADIDRNTVPFLVNPVLWQGYITETFTSAKRQVKEVALIQMDIAVRDTRMSATGWIFGTFQYNGAMTGKAGWDNLIPVGIMWGNDPKETGNDFTNPTPTITKINTALQQTAINTNTKELPPTHLGWNGRLNGPVDNPNSSCQSCHMTAESPQVAIMNPLFQKNPPAVGSSKWMEWFQNIPAGHPFTPGSQSTDFSLQMSGGLVNFYQWKCDMSGIYEDGFNACTKIASMKSKMMKSGNAAPQPMQRVIRDPSLEQLLE
;
A
#
# COMPACT_ATOMS: atom_id res chain seq x y z
N MET A 1 1.44 -70.55 -45.32
CA MET A 1 0.01 -70.22 -45.16
C MET A 1 -0.13 -69.60 -43.78
N ASN A 2 -0.06 -68.27 -43.72
CA ASN A 2 -1.20 -67.33 -43.69
C ASN A 2 -1.88 -67.42 -42.30
N GLN A 3 -2.00 -66.39 -41.47
CA GLN A 3 -2.34 -64.98 -41.75
C GLN A 3 -2.31 -64.22 -40.39
N PRO A 4 -2.67 -62.92 -40.27
CA PRO A 4 -1.81 -61.75 -40.46
C PRO A 4 -1.67 -60.84 -39.22
N GLN A 5 -0.70 -59.92 -39.29
CA GLN A 5 -0.54 -58.76 -38.41
C GLN A 5 -1.73 -57.80 -38.56
N GLY A 6 -2.49 -57.59 -37.47
CA GLY A 6 -3.45 -56.51 -37.34
C GLY A 6 -2.81 -55.27 -36.75
N LYS A 7 -2.68 -54.21 -37.55
CA LYS A 7 -2.27 -52.86 -37.14
C LYS A 7 -3.33 -52.26 -36.22
N LEU A 8 -2.99 -52.01 -34.96
CA LEU A 8 -3.74 -51.11 -34.08
C LEU A 8 -3.32 -49.68 -34.41
N THR A 9 -4.12 -49.02 -35.24
CA THR A 9 -4.08 -47.59 -35.49
C THR A 9 -4.34 -46.84 -34.19
N ALA A 10 -3.30 -46.22 -33.64
CA ALA A 10 -3.42 -45.24 -32.57
C ALA A 10 -4.14 -44.00 -33.12
N PHE A 11 -5.36 -43.75 -32.62
CA PHE A 11 -6.00 -42.45 -32.76
C PHE A 11 -5.20 -41.43 -31.94
N ALA A 12 -4.28 -40.73 -32.62
CA ALA A 12 -3.69 -39.51 -32.09
C ALA A 12 -4.78 -38.44 -32.09
N VAL A 13 -5.42 -38.23 -30.93
CA VAL A 13 -6.18 -37.00 -30.68
C VAL A 13 -5.15 -35.88 -30.61
N THR A 14 -4.94 -35.20 -31.75
CA THR A 14 -4.27 -33.91 -31.79
C THR A 14 -5.13 -32.91 -31.01
N ALA A 15 -4.89 -32.82 -29.70
CA ALA A 15 -5.28 -31.67 -28.93
C ALA A 15 -4.54 -30.47 -29.54
N ALA A 16 -5.28 -29.63 -30.26
CA ALA A 16 -4.77 -28.34 -30.69
C ALA A 16 -4.40 -27.56 -29.43
N LEU A 17 -3.10 -27.52 -29.14
CA LEU A 17 -2.51 -26.57 -28.21
C LEU A 17 -2.75 -25.19 -28.81
N PHE A 18 -3.86 -24.56 -28.42
CA PHE A 18 -4.02 -23.13 -28.60
C PHE A 18 -2.89 -22.46 -27.84
N SER A 19 -1.85 -22.09 -28.59
CA SER A 19 -0.81 -21.19 -28.14
C SER A 19 -1.49 -19.85 -27.95
N VAL A 20 -1.97 -19.59 -26.74
CA VAL A 20 -2.47 -18.28 -26.37
C VAL A 20 -1.27 -17.34 -26.48
N ALA A 21 -1.27 -16.56 -27.55
CA ALA A 21 -0.36 -15.43 -27.71
C ALA A 21 -0.42 -14.60 -26.41
N ALA A 22 0.73 -14.21 -25.88
CA ALA A 22 0.87 -13.50 -24.62
C ALA A 22 -0.09 -12.29 -24.54
N GLN A 23 -1.25 -12.51 -23.91
CA GLN A 23 -2.06 -11.45 -23.36
C GLN A 23 -1.22 -10.82 -22.25
N ALA A 24 -1.14 -9.48 -22.21
CA ALA A 24 -0.77 -8.79 -20.97
C ALA A 24 -1.55 -9.45 -19.83
N GLY A 25 -0.85 -9.98 -18.82
CA GLY A 25 -1.44 -10.99 -17.95
C GLY A 25 -2.70 -10.45 -17.27
N THR A 26 -3.83 -11.12 -17.46
CA THR A 26 -5.03 -10.85 -16.67
C THR A 26 -4.78 -11.37 -15.25
N TYR A 27 -4.79 -10.48 -14.28
CA TYR A 27 -4.63 -10.80 -12.86
C TYR A 27 -5.99 -11.05 -12.21
N PRO A 28 -6.07 -11.97 -11.23
CA PRO A 28 -7.28 -12.17 -10.44
C PRO A 28 -7.74 -10.90 -9.73
N ASP A 29 -9.06 -10.69 -9.70
CA ASP A 29 -9.66 -9.49 -9.10
C ASP A 29 -9.45 -9.48 -7.58
N TYR A 30 -9.75 -10.58 -6.92
CA TYR A 30 -9.71 -10.75 -5.46
C TYR A 30 -9.32 -12.18 -5.07
N GLY A 31 -8.87 -12.37 -3.83
CA GLY A 31 -8.52 -13.69 -3.27
C GLY A 31 -9.65 -14.33 -2.49
N TYR A 32 -10.61 -13.52 -2.02
CA TYR A 32 -11.70 -13.94 -1.17
C TYR A 32 -13.04 -13.55 -1.79
N ALA A 33 -13.69 -14.52 -2.44
CA ALA A 33 -15.04 -14.34 -2.94
C ALA A 33 -16.02 -14.14 -1.76
N PRO A 34 -16.96 -13.18 -1.83
CA PRO A 34 -18.01 -13.08 -0.83
C PRO A 34 -18.91 -14.34 -0.89
N PRO A 35 -19.64 -14.66 0.20
CA PRO A 35 -20.52 -15.84 0.25
C PRO A 35 -21.62 -15.76 -0.81
N ASP A 36 -22.18 -16.90 -1.22
CA ASP A 36 -23.23 -16.97 -2.24
C ASP A 36 -24.50 -16.18 -1.86
N SER A 37 -24.72 -15.93 -0.56
CA SER A 37 -25.80 -15.07 -0.05
C SER A 37 -25.60 -13.59 -0.37
N TYR A 38 -24.39 -13.15 -0.71
CA TYR A 38 -24.11 -11.79 -1.12
C TYR A 38 -24.49 -11.57 -2.58
N THR A 39 -25.51 -10.74 -2.81
CA THR A 39 -26.07 -10.45 -4.15
C THR A 39 -25.65 -9.11 -4.73
N GLY A 40 -24.78 -8.36 -4.03
CA GLY A 40 -24.28 -7.07 -4.47
C GLY A 40 -23.19 -7.18 -5.56
N ALA A 41 -22.70 -6.01 -5.99
CA ALA A 41 -21.61 -5.95 -6.95
C ALA A 41 -20.33 -6.55 -6.38
N LYS A 42 -19.60 -7.29 -7.22
CA LYS A 42 -18.28 -7.82 -6.88
C LYS A 42 -17.21 -6.89 -7.42
N PHE A 43 -16.11 -6.80 -6.69
CA PHE A 43 -14.95 -6.02 -7.10
C PHE A 43 -14.39 -6.50 -8.44
N VAL A 44 -13.98 -5.54 -9.28
CA VAL A 44 -13.29 -5.79 -10.54
C VAL A 44 -12.00 -4.98 -10.55
N LEU A 45 -10.87 -5.63 -10.81
CA LEU A 45 -9.58 -5.00 -10.87
C LEU A 45 -9.45 -4.14 -12.13
N SER A 46 -9.43 -2.82 -11.95
CA SER A 46 -8.95 -1.91 -13.01
C SER A 46 -7.46 -2.17 -13.30
N GLN A 47 -7.18 -2.96 -14.34
CA GLN A 47 -5.85 -3.49 -14.67
C GLN A 47 -5.44 -3.26 -16.14
N ASN A 48 -6.18 -2.43 -16.88
CA ASN A 48 -5.88 -2.10 -18.28
C ASN A 48 -4.78 -1.03 -18.36
N TYR A 49 -3.61 -1.31 -17.80
CA TYR A 49 -2.51 -0.34 -17.67
C TYR A 49 -2.12 0.28 -19.03
N PRO A 50 -1.82 1.59 -19.09
CA PRO A 50 -1.36 2.22 -20.32
C PRO A 50 -0.10 1.54 -20.88
N THR A 51 -0.07 1.27 -22.18
CA THR A 51 1.08 0.65 -22.87
C THR A 51 2.08 1.67 -23.40
N THR A 52 1.68 2.94 -23.46
CA THR A 52 2.52 4.09 -23.78
C THR A 52 2.45 5.11 -22.65
N PRO A 53 3.52 5.88 -22.38
CA PRO A 53 3.47 6.96 -21.40
C PRO A 53 2.32 7.92 -21.73
N PRO A 54 1.42 8.23 -20.78
CA PRO A 54 0.36 9.20 -21.00
C PRO A 54 0.95 10.53 -21.48
N LYS A 55 0.38 11.06 -22.57
CA LYS A 55 0.76 12.36 -23.13
C LYS A 55 -0.21 13.39 -22.55
N GLY A 56 0.27 14.27 -21.69
CA GLY A 56 -0.58 15.25 -21.03
C GLY A 56 0.22 16.22 -20.18
N GLN A 57 -0.46 17.27 -19.72
CA GLN A 57 0.08 18.15 -18.69
C GLN A 57 0.05 17.44 -17.34
N LEU A 58 0.94 17.86 -16.43
CA LEU A 58 0.87 17.44 -15.03
C LEU A 58 -0.51 17.78 -14.44
N PRO A 59 -0.97 17.06 -13.41
CA PRO A 59 -2.23 17.37 -12.74
C PRO A 59 -2.32 18.86 -12.37
N ALA A 60 -3.47 19.48 -12.63
CA ALA A 60 -3.62 20.94 -12.52
C ALA A 60 -3.25 21.51 -11.14
N PHE A 61 -3.44 20.73 -10.06
CA PHE A 61 -3.07 21.12 -8.70
C PHE A 61 -1.56 21.32 -8.49
N PHE A 62 -0.70 20.85 -9.40
CA PHE A 62 0.75 21.09 -9.35
C PHE A 62 1.11 22.58 -9.33
N LYS A 63 0.23 23.46 -9.86
CA LYS A 63 0.37 24.92 -9.82
C LYS A 63 0.17 25.51 -8.42
N ASN A 64 -0.49 24.78 -7.51
CA ASN A 64 -0.75 25.18 -6.14
C ASN A 64 0.36 24.73 -5.18
N LEU A 65 1.43 24.08 -5.69
CA LEU A 65 2.56 23.76 -4.84
C LEU A 65 3.13 25.06 -4.25
N PRO A 66 3.37 25.13 -2.93
CA PRO A 66 3.93 26.33 -2.32
C PRO A 66 5.26 26.71 -2.96
N ALA A 67 5.49 28.01 -3.15
CA ALA A 67 6.76 28.52 -3.71
C ALA A 67 7.95 28.19 -2.79
N LYS A 68 7.72 28.20 -1.47
CA LYS A 68 8.65 27.75 -0.45
C LYS A 68 7.98 26.63 0.34
N GLN A 69 8.65 25.48 0.44
CA GLN A 69 8.21 24.41 1.31
C GLN A 69 8.63 24.73 2.74
N ASP A 70 7.65 24.90 3.63
CA ASP A 70 7.84 25.10 5.07
C ASP A 70 6.76 24.37 5.87
N ASN A 71 6.92 24.34 7.18
CA ASN A 71 6.05 23.61 8.11
C ASN A 71 4.72 24.33 8.43
N ASN A 72 4.40 25.43 7.74
CA ASN A 72 3.12 26.10 7.87
C ASN A 72 2.08 25.43 6.97
N PHE A 73 1.18 24.63 7.56
CA PHE A 73 0.18 23.88 6.79
C PHE A 73 -0.74 24.77 5.93
N GLU A 74 -0.99 26.02 6.34
CA GLU A 74 -1.87 26.92 5.56
C GLU A 74 -1.29 27.27 4.19
N THR A 75 0.03 27.24 4.01
CA THR A 75 0.63 27.41 2.67
C THR A 75 0.33 26.22 1.76
N TRP A 76 0.14 25.03 2.35
CA TRP A 76 -0.14 23.77 1.66
C TRP A 76 -1.63 23.46 1.49
N ARG A 77 -2.53 24.13 2.23
CA ARG A 77 -3.96 23.79 2.27
C ARG A 77 -4.58 23.71 0.87
N ALA A 78 -4.35 24.73 0.03
CA ALA A 78 -4.87 24.75 -1.33
C ALA A 78 -4.33 23.61 -2.23
N TYR A 79 -3.10 23.15 -1.98
CA TYR A 79 -2.55 21.98 -2.66
C TYR A 79 -3.24 20.71 -2.17
N MET A 80 -3.34 20.52 -0.85
CA MET A 80 -3.97 19.34 -0.24
C MET A 80 -5.44 19.19 -0.63
N ASP A 81 -6.22 20.27 -0.59
CA ASP A 81 -7.64 20.24 -0.97
C ASP A 81 -7.82 19.88 -2.45
N GLU A 82 -6.96 20.38 -3.33
CA GLU A 82 -7.05 20.07 -4.76
C GLU A 82 -6.56 18.65 -5.08
N VAL A 83 -5.58 18.11 -4.34
CA VAL A 83 -5.22 16.68 -4.44
C VAL A 83 -6.37 15.80 -3.95
N LYS A 84 -7.06 16.18 -2.86
CA LYS A 84 -8.27 15.49 -2.41
C LYS A 84 -9.34 15.49 -3.50
N ASN A 85 -9.63 16.65 -4.09
CA ASN A 85 -10.59 16.78 -5.18
C ASN A 85 -10.19 15.92 -6.38
N TYR A 86 -8.90 15.90 -6.74
CA TYR A 86 -8.36 15.01 -7.77
C TYR A 86 -8.57 13.53 -7.43
N CYS A 87 -8.39 13.10 -6.18
CA CYS A 87 -8.67 11.73 -5.78
C CYS A 87 -10.17 11.37 -5.84
N LEU A 88 -11.06 12.31 -5.51
CA LEU A 88 -12.50 12.04 -5.34
C LEU A 88 -13.32 12.22 -6.62
N GLU A 89 -12.94 13.13 -7.51
CA GLU A 89 -13.73 13.47 -8.69
C GLU A 89 -13.98 12.24 -9.59
N GLY A 90 -15.26 11.97 -9.85
CA GLY A 90 -15.76 10.79 -10.55
C GLY A 90 -15.69 9.48 -9.76
N ASN A 91 -14.77 9.33 -8.80
CA ASN A 91 -14.63 8.11 -8.00
C ASN A 91 -15.76 7.96 -6.98
N VAL A 92 -16.19 9.05 -6.35
CA VAL A 92 -17.32 9.02 -5.40
C VAL A 92 -18.62 8.62 -6.11
N ASP A 93 -18.87 9.15 -7.31
CA ASP A 93 -20.10 8.91 -8.09
C ASP A 93 -20.26 7.44 -8.52
N VAL A 94 -19.13 6.74 -8.73
CA VAL A 94 -19.12 5.32 -9.10
C VAL A 94 -18.88 4.40 -7.90
N ASN A 95 -19.00 4.92 -6.68
CA ASN A 95 -18.76 4.18 -5.43
C ASN A 95 -17.38 3.50 -5.40
N TRP A 96 -16.36 4.18 -5.93
CA TRP A 96 -15.00 3.69 -6.07
C TRP A 96 -14.82 2.42 -6.93
N ASP A 97 -15.81 2.04 -7.73
CA ASP A 97 -15.61 1.15 -8.88
C ASP A 97 -14.85 1.91 -9.98
N VAL A 98 -13.57 2.15 -9.77
CA VAL A 98 -12.80 3.16 -10.52
C VAL A 98 -12.65 2.87 -12.01
N GLN A 99 -12.84 1.61 -12.44
CA GLN A 99 -12.95 1.22 -13.85
C GLN A 99 -14.18 1.83 -14.55
N LYS A 100 -15.16 2.31 -13.79
CA LYS A 100 -16.37 2.99 -14.28
C LYS A 100 -16.25 4.52 -14.25
N ASN A 101 -15.16 5.08 -13.70
CA ASN A 101 -14.95 6.52 -13.66
C ASN A 101 -14.77 7.07 -15.09
N LYS A 102 -15.64 8.03 -15.46
CA LYS A 102 -15.67 8.65 -16.80
C LYS A 102 -14.86 9.95 -16.89
N VAL A 103 -14.45 10.52 -15.76
CA VAL A 103 -13.65 11.73 -15.70
C VAL A 103 -12.18 11.39 -15.94
N ARG A 104 -11.68 10.41 -15.21
CA ARG A 104 -10.26 10.01 -15.24
C ARG A 104 -10.12 8.50 -15.04
N HIS A 105 -9.12 7.94 -15.72
CA HIS A 105 -8.77 6.53 -15.57
C HIS A 105 -7.90 6.32 -14.32
N TRP A 106 -8.25 5.29 -13.57
CA TRP A 106 -7.62 4.90 -12.32
C TRP A 106 -7.39 3.39 -12.34
N TYR A 107 -6.31 2.95 -11.70
CA TYR A 107 -5.81 1.59 -11.81
C TYR A 107 -5.41 1.06 -10.43
N HIS A 108 -5.54 -0.24 -10.25
CA HIS A 108 -5.14 -0.92 -9.02
C HIS A 108 -3.79 -1.61 -9.20
N MET A 109 -3.10 -1.90 -8.10
CA MET A 109 -1.92 -2.76 -8.13
C MET A 109 -2.34 -4.24 -8.33
N PRO A 110 -1.65 -5.03 -9.18
CA PRO A 110 -1.92 -6.46 -9.30
C PRO A 110 -1.36 -7.23 -8.10
N TRP A 111 -1.63 -8.54 -8.06
CA TRP A 111 -1.09 -9.47 -7.05
C TRP A 111 -1.42 -9.18 -5.58
N GLN A 112 -2.33 -8.25 -5.27
CA GLN A 112 -2.82 -8.06 -3.90
C GLN A 112 -3.89 -9.09 -3.50
N HIS A 113 -4.29 -9.99 -4.40
CA HIS A 113 -5.28 -11.04 -4.13
C HIS A 113 -4.69 -12.25 -3.37
N TYR A 114 -3.37 -12.48 -3.51
CA TYR A 114 -2.76 -13.71 -3.05
C TYR A 114 -2.50 -13.72 -1.54
N GLY A 115 -2.63 -14.91 -0.94
CA GLY A 115 -2.28 -15.18 0.44
C GLY A 115 -3.35 -14.79 1.48
N PRO A 116 -3.08 -15.04 2.78
CA PRO A 116 -4.03 -14.87 3.88
C PRO A 116 -4.56 -13.43 4.05
N LEU A 117 -3.76 -12.44 3.65
CA LEU A 117 -4.09 -11.01 3.69
C LEU A 117 -4.70 -10.50 2.38
N GLY A 118 -4.99 -11.42 1.47
CA GLY A 118 -5.48 -11.14 0.13
C GLY A 118 -6.74 -10.29 0.10
N ARG A 119 -6.87 -9.58 -1.02
CA ARG A 119 -7.98 -8.69 -1.35
C ARG A 119 -9.34 -9.38 -1.23
N GLU A 120 -10.30 -8.69 -0.61
CA GLU A 120 -11.69 -9.14 -0.52
C GLU A 120 -12.52 -8.77 -1.76
N GLY A 121 -13.59 -9.52 -2.01
CA GLY A 121 -14.30 -9.49 -3.30
C GLY A 121 -15.46 -8.51 -3.43
N ILE A 122 -15.74 -7.64 -2.45
CA ILE A 122 -16.82 -6.64 -2.54
C ILE A 122 -16.29 -5.29 -3.06
N HIS A 123 -15.35 -4.67 -2.34
CA HIS A 123 -14.75 -3.37 -2.68
C HIS A 123 -13.26 -3.45 -3.01
N GLY A 124 -12.68 -4.65 -2.99
CA GLY A 124 -11.27 -4.82 -3.30
C GLY A 124 -10.35 -4.38 -2.17
N LEU A 125 -10.82 -4.46 -0.94
CA LEU A 125 -10.04 -4.05 0.23
C LEU A 125 -8.96 -5.07 0.62
N THR A 126 -7.78 -4.60 1.01
CA THR A 126 -6.68 -5.39 1.61
C THR A 126 -6.59 -5.13 3.10
N LYS A 127 -6.28 -6.16 3.90
CA LYS A 127 -6.09 -5.99 5.36
C LYS A 127 -4.84 -5.15 5.63
N GLU A 128 -4.96 -4.17 6.52
CA GLU A 128 -3.87 -3.28 6.93
C GLU A 128 -3.51 -3.52 8.42
N ALA A 129 -3.41 -2.47 9.24
CA ALA A 129 -2.95 -2.54 10.63
C ALA A 129 -4.09 -2.76 11.64
N GLN A 130 -3.74 -3.21 12.85
CA GLN A 130 -4.67 -3.25 13.97
C GLN A 130 -4.83 -1.85 14.56
N ILE A 131 -6.08 -1.48 14.90
CA ILE A 131 -6.34 -0.28 15.71
C ILE A 131 -6.16 -0.67 17.17
N GLN A 132 -5.17 -0.06 17.83
CA GLN A 132 -4.88 -0.27 19.24
C GLN A 132 -5.89 0.46 20.13
N LYS A 133 -6.01 0.04 21.40
CA LYS A 133 -6.87 0.73 22.37
C LYS A 133 -6.43 2.18 22.54
N GLN A 134 -7.39 3.09 22.59
CA GLN A 134 -7.20 4.53 22.75
C GLN A 134 -6.36 5.22 21.67
N GLN A 135 -6.09 4.54 20.55
CA GLN A 135 -5.34 5.11 19.43
C GLN A 135 -6.14 6.22 18.75
N LEU A 136 -7.45 6.02 18.56
CA LEU A 136 -8.31 6.98 17.85
C LEU A 136 -8.96 8.00 18.78
N ALA A 137 -9.27 7.60 20.01
CA ALA A 137 -9.87 8.48 21.01
C ALA A 137 -9.66 7.92 22.40
N PRO A 138 -9.57 8.75 23.46
CA PRO A 138 -9.50 8.25 24.84
C PRO A 138 -10.67 7.36 25.24
N THR A 139 -11.83 7.55 24.60
CA THR A 139 -13.07 6.78 24.81
C THR A 139 -13.08 5.43 24.10
N GLN A 140 -12.17 5.18 23.15
CA GLN A 140 -12.12 3.94 22.36
C GLN A 140 -11.45 2.81 23.15
N THR A 141 -12.26 1.92 23.71
CA THR A 141 -11.83 0.88 24.66
C THR A 141 -11.55 -0.50 24.02
N ALA A 142 -12.10 -0.77 22.84
CA ALA A 142 -11.91 -2.01 22.09
C ALA A 142 -10.90 -1.82 20.95
N THR A 143 -10.13 -2.86 20.61
CA THR A 143 -9.30 -2.83 19.40
C THR A 143 -10.17 -2.94 18.14
N GLY A 144 -9.59 -2.60 16.99
CA GLY A 144 -10.24 -2.74 15.69
C GLY A 144 -9.28 -3.20 14.62
N GLN A 145 -9.74 -3.19 13.37
CA GLN A 145 -8.93 -3.58 12.22
C GLN A 145 -9.20 -2.65 11.04
N THR A 146 -8.16 -2.46 10.22
CA THR A 146 -8.25 -1.59 9.05
C THR A 146 -8.12 -2.35 7.75
N TYR A 147 -8.79 -1.82 6.75
CA TYR A 147 -8.85 -2.34 5.40
C TYR A 147 -8.75 -1.18 4.42
N ALA A 148 -8.08 -1.38 3.28
CA ALA A 148 -7.85 -0.29 2.37
C ALA A 148 -7.88 -0.69 0.91
N VAL A 149 -8.17 0.27 0.03
CA VAL A 149 -8.03 0.14 -1.41
C VAL A 149 -7.22 1.32 -1.95
N GLY A 150 -6.19 1.01 -2.72
CA GLY A 150 -5.29 2.00 -3.32
C GLY A 150 -5.43 2.02 -4.83
N ILE A 151 -5.44 3.22 -5.40
CA ILE A 151 -5.56 3.49 -6.83
C ILE A 151 -4.45 4.42 -7.31
N TYR A 152 -4.04 4.25 -8.56
CA TYR A 152 -2.99 5.01 -9.24
C TYR A 152 -3.59 5.68 -10.47
N ASN A 153 -3.22 6.93 -10.72
CA ASN A 153 -3.58 7.59 -11.97
C ASN A 153 -2.87 6.91 -13.16
N ASP A 154 -3.26 7.26 -14.38
CA ASP A 154 -2.68 6.75 -15.62
C ASP A 154 -1.14 6.90 -15.70
N ILE A 155 -0.58 8.01 -15.22
CA ILE A 155 0.86 8.26 -15.19
C ILE A 155 1.57 7.19 -14.34
N GLY A 156 1.09 6.93 -13.12
CA GLY A 156 1.65 5.88 -12.27
C GLY A 156 1.38 4.48 -12.80
N ALA A 157 0.18 4.27 -13.33
CA ALA A 157 -0.25 2.99 -13.89
C ALA A 157 0.57 2.54 -15.09
N TYR A 158 1.09 3.47 -15.89
CA TYR A 158 2.04 3.14 -16.94
C TYR A 158 3.29 2.44 -16.38
N THR A 159 3.89 2.98 -15.31
CA THR A 159 5.04 2.34 -14.64
C THR A 159 4.68 0.96 -14.10
N ILE A 160 3.49 0.80 -13.50
CA ILE A 160 2.99 -0.52 -13.08
C ILE A 160 2.94 -1.49 -14.26
N GLY A 161 2.34 -1.06 -15.38
CA GLY A 161 2.26 -1.85 -16.60
C GLY A 161 3.62 -2.23 -17.19
N GLN A 162 4.66 -1.40 -17.00
CA GLN A 162 6.02 -1.76 -17.42
C GLN A 162 6.67 -2.80 -16.52
N VAL A 163 6.50 -2.70 -15.19
CA VAL A 163 6.99 -3.73 -14.27
C VAL A 163 6.37 -5.08 -14.61
N TRP A 164 5.07 -5.11 -14.87
CA TRP A 164 4.31 -6.34 -15.11
C TRP A 164 4.11 -6.67 -16.60
N LYS A 165 4.90 -6.05 -17.49
CA LYS A 165 4.76 -6.20 -18.95
C LYS A 165 4.88 -7.66 -19.40
N ASP A 166 5.82 -8.39 -18.81
CA ASP A 166 5.83 -9.85 -18.83
C ASP A 166 5.22 -10.35 -17.50
N PRO A 167 3.97 -10.85 -17.51
CA PRO A 167 3.30 -11.28 -16.29
C PRO A 167 3.95 -12.49 -15.63
N GLN A 168 4.83 -13.23 -16.33
CA GLN A 168 5.55 -14.38 -15.79
C GLN A 168 6.94 -14.01 -15.24
N ASN A 169 7.44 -12.82 -15.58
CA ASN A 169 8.75 -12.31 -15.19
C ASN A 169 8.68 -10.79 -14.94
N PRO A 170 8.06 -10.34 -13.83
CA PRO A 170 7.99 -8.92 -13.53
C PRO A 170 9.38 -8.32 -13.31
N ASP A 171 9.56 -7.07 -13.75
CA ASP A 171 10.84 -6.35 -13.75
C ASP A 171 10.79 -5.12 -12.83
N PRO A 172 11.26 -5.23 -11.57
CA PRO A 172 11.29 -4.11 -10.63
C PRO A 172 12.23 -2.97 -11.04
N SER A 173 13.06 -3.13 -12.08
CA SER A 173 13.96 -2.07 -12.52
C SER A 173 13.19 -0.86 -13.06
N TYR A 174 11.91 -1.01 -13.44
CA TYR A 174 11.06 0.11 -13.85
C TYR A 174 10.67 1.06 -12.72
N THR A 175 10.80 0.63 -11.47
CA THR A 175 10.64 1.48 -10.28
C THR A 175 11.96 1.76 -9.57
N SER A 176 13.11 1.36 -10.12
CA SER A 176 14.41 1.60 -9.50
C SER A 176 15.34 2.42 -10.39
N GLN A 177 16.24 3.18 -9.75
CA GLN A 177 17.21 4.02 -10.42
C GLN A 177 17.95 3.27 -11.55
N PRO A 178 18.15 3.90 -12.73
CA PRO A 178 17.88 5.31 -13.04
C PRO A 178 16.41 5.63 -13.36
N LYS A 179 15.49 4.65 -13.33
CA LYS A 179 14.05 4.85 -13.49
C LYS A 179 13.39 5.13 -12.12
N SER A 180 12.11 5.44 -12.13
CA SER A 180 11.23 5.63 -10.97
C SER A 180 9.79 5.78 -11.48
N PHE A 181 8.80 5.91 -10.61
CA PHE A 181 7.50 6.43 -11.04
C PHE A 181 7.69 7.83 -11.65
N ALA A 182 6.95 8.10 -12.73
CA ALA A 182 7.07 9.35 -13.46
C ALA A 182 6.50 10.53 -12.66
N ASN A 183 7.08 11.72 -12.85
CA ASN A 183 6.57 12.96 -12.28
C ASN A 183 5.08 13.16 -12.63
N GLY A 184 4.25 13.52 -11.66
CA GLY A 184 2.79 13.55 -11.86
C GLY A 184 2.05 12.26 -11.51
N THR A 185 2.76 11.20 -11.11
CA THR A 185 2.11 10.02 -10.51
C THR A 185 1.36 10.44 -9.25
N VAL A 186 0.10 10.03 -9.15
CA VAL A 186 -0.75 10.25 -7.97
C VAL A 186 -1.29 8.90 -7.51
N VAL A 187 -1.14 8.64 -6.22
CA VAL A 187 -1.73 7.52 -5.51
C VAL A 187 -2.77 8.07 -4.55
N CYS A 188 -3.96 7.45 -4.54
CA CYS A 188 -5.00 7.72 -3.56
C CYS A 188 -5.34 6.39 -2.88
N LYS A 189 -5.42 6.37 -1.56
CA LYS A 189 -5.74 5.17 -0.79
C LYS A 189 -6.84 5.49 0.19
N ALA A 190 -8.01 4.88 0.03
CA ALA A 190 -9.09 4.98 1.01
C ALA A 190 -8.94 3.86 2.05
N LEU A 191 -9.04 4.22 3.32
CA LEU A 191 -8.93 3.30 4.45
C LEU A 191 -10.26 3.29 5.22
N PHE A 192 -10.66 2.09 5.61
CA PHE A 192 -11.88 1.82 6.35
C PHE A 192 -11.57 1.05 7.63
N ALA A 193 -12.34 1.31 8.67
CA ALA A 193 -12.21 0.70 9.98
C ALA A 193 -13.42 -0.18 10.32
N ASP A 194 -13.14 -1.38 10.82
CA ASP A 194 -14.07 -2.20 11.60
C ASP A 194 -13.75 -2.00 13.08
N ILE A 195 -14.57 -1.18 13.74
CA ILE A 195 -14.40 -0.72 15.13
C ILE A 195 -15.77 -0.34 15.72
N ASP A 196 -15.90 -0.36 17.05
CA ASP A 196 -17.07 0.21 17.72
C ASP A 196 -17.09 1.74 17.60
N ARG A 197 -17.85 2.23 16.61
CA ARG A 197 -18.00 3.65 16.28
C ARG A 197 -18.55 4.50 17.42
N ASN A 198 -19.33 3.92 18.35
CA ASN A 198 -19.90 4.68 19.47
C ASN A 198 -18.81 5.19 20.44
N THR A 199 -17.62 4.59 20.37
CA THR A 199 -16.48 4.94 21.22
C THR A 199 -15.47 5.85 20.51
N VAL A 200 -15.69 6.17 19.23
CA VAL A 200 -14.83 7.02 18.39
C VAL A 200 -15.63 8.24 17.93
N PRO A 201 -15.63 9.35 18.69
CA PRO A 201 -16.58 10.45 18.50
C PRO A 201 -16.59 11.09 17.10
N PHE A 202 -15.47 11.09 16.38
CA PHE A 202 -15.41 11.70 15.05
C PHE A 202 -15.97 10.81 13.92
N LEU A 203 -16.29 9.55 14.21
CA LEU A 203 -16.95 8.61 13.29
C LEU A 203 -18.49 8.72 13.31
N VAL A 204 -19.04 9.86 13.76
CA VAL A 204 -20.46 10.17 13.51
C VAL A 204 -20.73 10.26 12.01
N ASN A 205 -21.98 10.05 11.59
CA ASN A 205 -22.39 10.17 10.18
C ASN A 205 -21.47 9.46 9.16
N PRO A 206 -21.02 8.22 9.38
CA PRO A 206 -19.93 7.65 8.59
C PRO A 206 -20.34 7.34 7.15
N VAL A 207 -19.37 7.40 6.23
CA VAL A 207 -19.45 6.68 4.95
C VAL A 207 -19.21 5.20 5.24
N LEU A 208 -20.16 4.34 4.87
CA LEU A 208 -20.12 2.90 5.17
C LEU A 208 -20.05 2.08 3.89
N TRP A 209 -19.21 1.06 3.93
CA TRP A 209 -19.13 0.01 2.92
C TRP A 209 -19.36 -1.37 3.57
N GLN A 210 -19.83 -2.32 2.77
CA GLN A 210 -19.86 -3.73 3.16
C GLN A 210 -18.55 -4.39 2.69
N GLY A 211 -17.74 -4.93 3.59
CA GLY A 211 -16.51 -5.65 3.24
C GLY A 211 -16.58 -7.12 3.62
N TYR A 212 -16.03 -8.02 2.79
CA TYR A 212 -15.83 -9.42 3.16
C TYR A 212 -14.50 -9.59 3.93
N ILE A 213 -14.54 -9.17 5.19
CA ILE A 213 -13.38 -8.99 6.06
C ILE A 213 -13.30 -10.05 7.15
N THR A 214 -12.17 -10.15 7.86
CA THR A 214 -12.03 -11.13 8.93
C THR A 214 -12.87 -10.78 10.16
N GLU A 215 -13.34 -11.79 10.90
CA GLU A 215 -14.21 -11.59 12.08
C GLU A 215 -13.58 -10.67 13.14
N THR A 216 -12.28 -10.88 13.37
CA THR A 216 -11.38 -10.08 14.22
C THR A 216 -10.04 -9.89 13.48
N PHE A 217 -9.13 -9.07 14.02
CA PHE A 217 -7.83 -8.81 13.38
C PHE A 217 -7.01 -10.07 13.10
N THR A 218 -6.96 -11.00 14.07
CA THR A 218 -6.20 -12.25 14.00
C THR A 218 -7.01 -13.46 13.53
N SER A 219 -8.27 -13.28 13.12
CA SER A 219 -9.07 -14.38 12.56
C SER A 219 -8.68 -14.63 11.11
N ALA A 220 -8.66 -15.91 10.72
CA ALA A 220 -8.62 -16.33 9.32
C ALA A 220 -10.04 -16.43 8.70
N LYS A 221 -11.09 -16.51 9.53
CA LYS A 221 -12.48 -16.57 9.07
C LYS A 221 -12.97 -15.19 8.66
N ARG A 222 -13.72 -15.14 7.57
CA ARG A 222 -14.28 -13.91 7.01
C ARG A 222 -15.81 -13.93 7.02
N GLN A 223 -16.37 -12.74 7.21
CA GLN A 223 -17.79 -12.47 7.14
C GLN A 223 -18.03 -11.09 6.52
N VAL A 224 -19.23 -10.88 5.98
CA VAL A 224 -19.62 -9.57 5.46
C VAL A 224 -19.92 -8.64 6.65
N LYS A 225 -19.21 -7.52 6.76
CA LYS A 225 -19.38 -6.52 7.83
C LYS A 225 -19.41 -5.11 7.26
N GLU A 226 -20.07 -4.21 7.97
CA GLU A 226 -19.89 -2.78 7.75
C GLU A 226 -18.49 -2.33 8.16
N VAL A 227 -17.86 -1.53 7.32
CA VAL A 227 -16.62 -0.80 7.62
C VAL A 227 -16.83 0.69 7.34
N ALA A 228 -16.28 1.55 8.20
CA ALA A 228 -16.45 3.00 8.12
C ALA A 228 -15.20 3.68 7.56
N LEU A 229 -15.37 4.60 6.61
CA LEU A 229 -14.27 5.43 6.11
C LEU A 229 -13.61 6.16 7.28
N ILE A 230 -12.31 5.97 7.47
CA ILE A 230 -11.55 6.52 8.60
C ILE A 230 -10.46 7.49 8.13
N GLN A 231 -9.85 7.20 6.99
CA GLN A 231 -8.67 7.91 6.50
C GLN A 231 -8.62 7.82 4.97
N MET A 232 -7.99 8.81 4.35
CA MET A 232 -7.52 8.71 2.98
C MET A 232 -6.06 9.19 2.91
N ASP A 233 -5.19 8.39 2.32
CA ASP A 233 -3.80 8.78 2.09
C ASP A 233 -3.58 9.14 0.63
N ILE A 234 -2.65 10.06 0.42
CA ILE A 234 -2.17 10.43 -0.91
C ILE A 234 -0.65 10.33 -0.98
N ALA A 235 -0.14 9.97 -2.15
CA ALA A 235 1.27 10.10 -2.49
C ALA A 235 1.38 10.69 -3.90
N VAL A 236 2.17 11.76 -4.05
CA VAL A 236 2.36 12.45 -5.32
C VAL A 236 3.85 12.47 -5.65
N ARG A 237 4.20 11.94 -6.82
CA ARG A 237 5.54 12.06 -7.37
C ARG A 237 5.73 13.48 -7.89
N ASP A 238 6.55 14.25 -7.19
CA ASP A 238 6.91 15.62 -7.58
C ASP A 238 8.43 15.79 -7.54
N THR A 239 9.05 15.93 -8.71
CA THR A 239 10.51 16.07 -8.84
C THR A 239 11.06 17.36 -8.23
N ARG A 240 10.21 18.32 -7.86
CA ARG A 240 10.64 19.53 -7.14
C ARG A 240 11.05 19.20 -5.69
N MET A 241 10.60 18.08 -5.12
CA MET A 241 11.04 17.61 -3.80
C MET A 241 12.36 16.84 -3.93
N SER A 242 13.49 17.53 -4.10
CA SER A 242 14.77 16.90 -4.46
C SER A 242 15.30 15.84 -3.47
N ALA A 243 14.90 15.91 -2.19
CA ALA A 243 15.38 14.98 -1.15
C ALA A 243 14.83 13.56 -1.32
N THR A 244 13.58 13.44 -1.77
CA THR A 244 12.83 12.16 -1.80
C THR A 244 12.09 11.93 -3.10
N GLY A 245 11.73 12.99 -3.81
CA GLY A 245 10.92 12.97 -5.04
C GLY A 245 9.43 12.76 -4.79
N TRP A 246 9.00 12.66 -3.53
CA TRP A 246 7.63 12.32 -3.17
C TRP A 246 7.06 13.26 -2.11
N ILE A 247 5.79 13.58 -2.28
CA ILE A 247 4.96 14.27 -1.31
C ILE A 247 3.92 13.26 -0.81
N PHE A 248 3.83 13.09 0.50
CA PHE A 248 2.84 12.26 1.17
C PHE A 248 1.88 13.15 1.93
N GLY A 249 0.59 12.80 1.93
CA GLY A 249 -0.44 13.50 2.69
C GLY A 249 -1.44 12.50 3.26
N THR A 250 -2.10 12.88 4.34
CA THR A 250 -3.16 12.08 4.94
C THR A 250 -4.32 12.94 5.37
N PHE A 251 -5.52 12.41 5.21
CA PHE A 251 -6.78 12.98 5.62
C PHE A 251 -7.42 12.06 6.65
N GLN A 252 -7.97 12.64 7.70
CA GLN A 252 -8.75 11.93 8.71
C GLN A 252 -10.23 12.26 8.51
N TYR A 253 -11.09 11.25 8.65
CA TYR A 253 -12.52 11.45 8.66
C TYR A 253 -12.96 12.23 9.91
N ASN A 254 -13.81 13.24 9.75
CA ASN A 254 -14.53 13.88 10.85
C ASN A 254 -15.98 14.18 10.43
N GLY A 255 -16.90 13.28 10.77
CA GLY A 255 -18.29 13.36 10.33
C GLY A 255 -19.12 14.47 10.97
N ALA A 256 -18.57 15.15 11.98
CA ALA A 256 -19.20 16.33 12.57
C ALA A 256 -19.09 17.56 11.66
N MET A 257 -18.15 17.60 10.72
CA MET A 257 -17.86 18.78 9.91
C MET A 257 -19.01 19.18 8.98
N THR A 258 -19.63 18.21 8.32
CA THR A 258 -20.79 18.47 7.44
C THR A 258 -22.13 18.05 8.06
N GLY A 259 -22.11 17.30 9.16
CA GLY A 259 -23.31 16.78 9.81
C GLY A 259 -24.05 15.69 9.02
N LYS A 260 -23.47 15.17 7.93
CA LYS A 260 -24.01 14.08 7.11
C LYS A 260 -22.91 13.19 6.58
N ALA A 261 -23.26 11.98 6.14
CA ALA A 261 -22.29 11.08 5.51
C ALA A 261 -21.82 11.63 4.16
N GLY A 262 -20.51 11.65 3.96
CA GLY A 262 -19.88 12.12 2.73
C GLY A 262 -18.36 12.10 2.82
N TRP A 263 -17.72 12.08 1.65
CA TRP A 263 -16.26 12.15 1.51
C TRP A 263 -15.70 13.54 1.82
N ASP A 264 -16.54 14.57 1.84
CA ASP A 264 -16.18 15.94 2.25
C ASP A 264 -15.74 16.04 3.71
N ASN A 265 -16.09 15.05 4.52
CA ASN A 265 -15.63 14.92 5.90
C ASN A 265 -14.17 14.42 6.01
N LEU A 266 -13.48 14.16 4.90
CA LEU A 266 -12.03 13.93 4.90
C LEU A 266 -11.30 15.27 5.05
N ILE A 267 -10.79 15.49 6.25
CA ILE A 267 -10.11 16.71 6.67
C ILE A 267 -8.59 16.46 6.65
N PRO A 268 -7.78 17.35 6.07
CA PRO A 268 -6.33 17.17 6.04
C PRO A 268 -5.75 17.11 7.46
N VAL A 269 -4.97 16.07 7.75
CA VAL A 269 -4.10 16.02 8.94
C VAL A 269 -2.81 16.78 8.66
N GLY A 270 -2.24 16.59 7.48
CA GLY A 270 -1.02 17.28 7.08
C GLY A 270 -0.38 16.69 5.81
N ILE A 271 0.81 17.19 5.52
CA ILE A 271 1.61 16.87 4.34
C ILE A 271 3.11 16.76 4.71
N MET A 272 3.85 15.86 4.06
CA MET A 272 5.28 15.69 4.27
C MET A 272 6.02 15.40 2.95
N TRP A 273 7.26 15.88 2.86
CA TRP A 273 8.15 15.69 1.70
C TRP A 273 9.55 15.21 2.10
N GLY A 274 9.72 14.82 3.36
CA GLY A 274 10.93 14.22 3.91
C GLY A 274 10.76 13.85 5.38
N ASN A 275 11.80 13.26 5.96
CA ASN A 275 11.82 12.71 7.30
C ASN A 275 12.62 13.53 8.33
N ASP A 276 13.12 14.72 8.02
CA ASP A 276 13.88 15.57 8.95
C ASP A 276 14.97 14.78 9.72
N PRO A 277 16.00 14.22 9.04
CA PRO A 277 16.92 13.23 9.62
C PRO A 277 17.77 13.73 10.81
N LYS A 278 17.78 15.04 11.07
CA LYS A 278 18.50 15.65 12.20
C LYS A 278 17.65 15.70 13.48
N GLU A 279 16.33 15.54 13.37
CA GLU A 279 15.41 15.60 14.51
C GLU A 279 15.27 14.22 15.14
N THR A 280 16.06 13.97 16.18
CA THR A 280 16.20 12.65 16.82
C THR A 280 15.41 12.47 18.13
N GLY A 281 14.70 13.52 18.57
CA GLY A 281 13.93 13.55 19.82
C GLY A 281 12.67 12.65 19.79
N ASN A 282 11.96 12.58 20.91
CA ASN A 282 10.74 11.78 21.05
C ASN A 282 9.61 12.49 21.82
N ASP A 283 9.78 13.75 22.21
CA ASP A 283 8.90 14.46 23.14
C ASP A 283 7.46 14.65 22.61
N PHE A 284 7.32 14.59 21.29
CA PHE A 284 6.07 14.77 20.57
C PHE A 284 5.37 13.47 20.20
N THR A 285 5.95 12.31 20.48
CA THR A 285 5.28 11.01 20.27
C THR A 285 4.15 10.84 21.29
N ASN A 286 2.92 10.65 20.82
CA ASN A 286 1.70 10.62 21.63
C ASN A 286 0.70 9.54 21.16
N PRO A 287 0.98 8.24 21.35
CA PRO A 287 0.19 7.14 20.76
C PRO A 287 -1.27 7.07 21.23
N THR A 288 -1.60 7.64 22.40
CA THR A 288 -2.96 7.75 22.95
C THR A 288 -3.31 9.23 23.15
N PRO A 289 -3.71 9.92 22.07
CA PRO A 289 -3.78 11.38 22.04
C PRO A 289 -5.00 11.93 22.81
N THR A 290 -4.76 12.81 23.77
CA THR A 290 -5.77 13.77 24.29
C THR A 290 -5.63 15.16 23.67
N ILE A 291 -4.46 15.41 23.08
CA ILE A 291 -4.13 16.55 22.22
C ILE A 291 -3.26 16.05 21.06
N THR A 292 -3.29 16.75 19.92
CA THR A 292 -2.32 16.54 18.85
C THR A 292 -1.02 17.27 19.18
N LYS A 293 0.07 16.54 19.42
CA LYS A 293 1.39 17.13 19.71
C LYS A 293 2.12 17.46 18.42
N ILE A 294 2.39 18.74 18.17
CA ILE A 294 3.04 19.22 16.94
C ILE A 294 4.49 19.64 17.25
N ASN A 295 5.44 19.05 16.54
CA ASN A 295 6.84 19.42 16.65
C ASN A 295 7.20 20.51 15.63
N THR A 296 7.43 21.74 16.11
CA THR A 296 7.76 22.89 15.26
C THR A 296 9.20 22.89 14.74
N ALA A 297 10.06 21.99 15.24
CA ALA A 297 11.42 21.82 14.73
C ALA A 297 11.45 21.12 13.36
N LEU A 298 10.46 20.27 13.06
CA LEU A 298 10.33 19.60 11.77
C LEU A 298 10.12 20.62 10.64
N GLN A 299 10.90 20.50 9.57
CA GLN A 299 10.88 21.40 8.40
C GLN A 299 10.48 20.68 7.11
N GLN A 300 10.30 19.36 7.13
CA GLN A 300 9.87 18.55 5.97
C GLN A 300 8.46 17.95 6.15
N THR A 301 7.71 18.47 7.13
CA THR A 301 6.34 18.11 7.46
C THR A 301 5.58 19.39 7.86
N ALA A 302 4.33 19.51 7.41
CA ALA A 302 3.40 20.55 7.85
C ALA A 302 2.09 19.90 8.33
N ILE A 303 1.64 20.25 9.53
CA ILE A 303 0.47 19.66 10.20
C ILE A 303 -0.66 20.69 10.32
N ASN A 304 -1.88 20.27 10.03
CA ASN A 304 -3.08 21.07 10.28
C ASN A 304 -3.29 21.24 11.79
N THR A 305 -3.14 22.47 12.27
CA THR A 305 -3.23 22.81 13.70
C THR A 305 -4.65 23.22 14.12
N ASN A 306 -5.60 23.24 13.18
CA ASN A 306 -6.97 23.69 13.44
C ASN A 306 -7.77 22.64 14.21
N THR A 307 -7.79 22.76 15.54
CA THR A 307 -8.53 21.86 16.45
C THR A 307 -10.05 21.95 16.32
N LYS A 308 -10.58 22.88 15.52
CA LYS A 308 -12.00 22.92 15.16
C LYS A 308 -12.33 21.96 14.02
N GLU A 309 -11.35 21.62 13.19
CA GLU A 309 -11.53 20.73 12.03
C GLU A 309 -11.23 19.27 12.38
N LEU A 310 -10.24 19.02 13.24
CA LEU A 310 -9.84 17.67 13.65
C LEU A 310 -9.89 17.51 15.17
N PRO A 311 -10.36 16.34 15.66
CA PRO A 311 -10.18 15.98 17.05
C PRO A 311 -8.70 15.75 17.37
N PRO A 312 -8.33 15.64 18.66
CA PRO A 312 -7.02 15.14 19.06
C PRO A 312 -6.67 13.84 18.34
N THR A 313 -5.51 13.82 17.67
CA THR A 313 -5.03 12.67 16.91
C THR A 313 -3.54 12.48 17.19
N HIS A 314 -3.06 11.24 17.08
CA HIS A 314 -1.63 11.00 17.17
C HIS A 314 -1.02 11.33 15.81
N LEU A 315 0.24 11.71 15.83
CA LEU A 315 1.04 11.79 14.62
C LEU A 315 1.98 10.59 14.57
N GLY A 316 2.89 10.63 13.62
CA GLY A 316 4.05 9.75 13.59
C GLY A 316 5.10 10.12 14.63
N TRP A 317 6.21 9.39 14.58
CA TRP A 317 7.29 9.51 15.53
C TRP A 317 7.81 10.95 15.62
N ASN A 318 7.86 11.47 16.84
CA ASN A 318 8.28 12.82 17.17
C ASN A 318 7.51 13.93 16.42
N GLY A 319 6.24 13.68 16.06
CA GLY A 319 5.35 14.66 15.43
C GLY A 319 5.41 14.71 13.90
N ARG A 320 6.11 13.77 13.24
CA ARG A 320 6.10 13.64 11.77
C ARG A 320 4.72 13.23 11.27
N LEU A 321 4.38 13.53 10.01
CA LEU A 321 3.09 13.14 9.48
C LEU A 321 2.95 11.61 9.46
N ASN A 322 1.83 11.13 10.00
CA ASN A 322 1.35 9.77 9.83
C ASN A 322 -0.17 9.77 9.96
N GLY A 323 -0.85 8.76 9.44
CA GLY A 323 -2.30 8.65 9.55
C GLY A 323 -2.77 8.20 10.94
N PRO A 324 -4.03 8.51 11.32
CA PRO A 324 -4.62 8.14 12.61
C PRO A 324 -4.69 6.62 12.89
N VAL A 325 -4.60 5.77 11.87
CA VAL A 325 -4.56 4.30 12.07
C VAL A 325 -3.16 3.69 11.87
N ASP A 326 -2.16 4.51 11.58
CA ASP A 326 -0.79 4.06 11.34
C ASP A 326 0.02 3.94 12.64
N ASN A 327 1.22 3.35 12.56
CA ASN A 327 2.07 3.17 13.73
C ASN A 327 2.63 4.53 14.23
N PRO A 328 2.38 4.95 15.49
CA PRO A 328 2.82 6.24 16.02
C PRO A 328 4.35 6.37 16.18
N ASN A 329 5.10 5.29 15.98
CA ASN A 329 6.57 5.28 15.94
C ASN A 329 7.14 5.20 14.51
N SER A 330 6.34 5.56 13.51
CA SER A 330 6.72 5.69 12.10
C SER A 330 6.30 7.07 11.56
N SER A 331 6.51 7.33 10.28
CA SER A 331 5.91 8.38 9.47
C SER A 331 5.47 7.75 8.14
N CYS A 332 4.68 8.47 7.32
CA CYS A 332 4.32 7.95 6.00
C CYS A 332 5.59 7.61 5.19
N GLN A 333 6.58 8.52 5.14
CA GLN A 333 7.80 8.27 4.37
C GLN A 333 8.75 7.26 5.03
N SER A 334 8.89 7.20 6.36
CA SER A 334 9.75 6.20 7.02
C SER A 334 9.27 4.77 6.77
N CYS A 335 7.94 4.60 6.70
CA CYS A 335 7.30 3.34 6.39
C CYS A 335 7.46 2.99 4.91
N HIS A 336 7.19 3.94 4.01
CA HIS A 336 7.15 3.69 2.58
C HIS A 336 8.53 3.60 1.92
N MET A 337 9.55 4.28 2.44
CA MET A 337 10.90 4.24 1.88
C MET A 337 11.54 2.84 1.93
N THR A 338 11.03 1.93 2.76
CA THR A 338 11.48 0.54 2.85
C THR A 338 10.96 -0.33 1.72
N ALA A 339 10.18 0.22 0.78
CA ALA A 339 9.58 -0.52 -0.31
C ALA A 339 10.63 -0.90 -1.36
N GLU A 340 10.95 -2.19 -1.45
CA GLU A 340 12.00 -2.72 -2.31
C GLU A 340 11.74 -4.15 -2.78
N SER A 341 12.47 -4.58 -3.79
CA SER A 341 12.44 -5.92 -4.37
C SER A 341 13.87 -6.47 -4.53
N PRO A 342 14.19 -7.64 -3.95
CA PRO A 342 13.38 -8.35 -2.97
C PRO A 342 13.15 -7.50 -1.71
N GLN A 343 12.01 -7.70 -1.04
CA GLN A 343 11.71 -7.01 0.22
C GLN A 343 12.63 -7.56 1.31
N VAL A 344 13.60 -6.78 1.78
CA VAL A 344 14.53 -7.18 2.85
C VAL A 344 14.41 -6.26 4.05
N ALA A 345 14.22 -4.96 3.81
CA ALA A 345 13.97 -3.99 4.85
C ALA A 345 12.65 -4.30 5.59
N ILE A 346 12.67 -4.22 6.91
CA ILE A 346 11.44 -4.20 7.71
C ILE A 346 10.84 -2.80 7.67
N MET A 347 9.51 -2.70 7.63
CA MET A 347 8.81 -1.42 7.45
C MET A 347 8.92 -0.46 8.64
N ASN A 348 9.22 -0.98 9.82
CA ASN A 348 9.27 -0.20 11.04
C ASN A 348 10.38 -0.76 11.95
N PRO A 349 11.18 0.09 12.62
CA PRO A 349 12.23 -0.38 13.53
C PRO A 349 11.70 -1.24 14.69
N LEU A 350 10.41 -1.16 15.03
CA LEU A 350 9.77 -1.96 16.06
C LEU A 350 9.35 -3.36 15.60
N PHE A 351 9.39 -3.67 14.30
CA PHE A 351 8.94 -4.95 13.75
C PHE A 351 10.03 -6.04 13.80
N GLN A 352 11.00 -5.87 14.69
CA GLN A 352 12.08 -6.83 14.91
C GLN A 352 12.17 -7.17 16.39
N LYS A 353 12.69 -8.36 16.68
CA LYS A 353 12.82 -8.89 18.04
C LYS A 353 13.58 -7.95 18.99
N ASN A 354 14.64 -7.31 18.51
CA ASN A 354 15.49 -6.41 19.27
C ASN A 354 15.52 -5.03 18.59
N PRO A 355 14.50 -4.18 18.81
CA PRO A 355 14.44 -2.87 18.16
C PRO A 355 15.59 -1.97 18.63
N PRO A 356 16.14 -1.11 17.76
CA PRO A 356 17.14 -0.13 18.14
C PRO A 356 16.57 0.86 19.15
N ALA A 357 17.41 1.43 20.00
CA ALA A 357 17.01 2.48 20.91
C ALA A 357 16.42 3.67 20.12
N VAL A 358 15.27 4.19 20.58
CA VAL A 358 14.58 5.33 19.95
C VAL A 358 15.53 6.51 19.81
N GLY A 359 15.58 7.12 18.63
CA GLY A 359 16.45 8.26 18.33
C GLY A 359 17.94 7.94 18.13
N SER A 360 18.36 6.68 18.31
CA SER A 360 19.73 6.25 17.99
C SER A 360 20.04 6.35 16.49
N SER A 361 21.34 6.36 16.12
CA SER A 361 21.74 6.35 14.71
C SER A 361 21.11 5.19 13.92
N LYS A 362 20.96 4.02 14.55
CA LYS A 362 20.30 2.85 13.93
C LYS A 362 18.80 3.07 13.74
N TRP A 363 18.12 3.68 14.71
CA TRP A 363 16.70 4.06 14.56
C TRP A 363 16.51 5.06 13.41
N MET A 364 17.44 6.01 13.28
CA MET A 364 17.39 7.05 12.26
C MET A 364 17.61 6.55 10.82
N GLU A 365 18.01 5.28 10.61
CA GLU A 365 18.01 4.68 9.26
C GLU A 365 16.60 4.67 8.64
N TRP A 366 15.54 4.56 9.44
CA TRP A 366 14.15 4.68 8.98
C TRP A 366 13.70 6.13 8.79
N PHE A 367 14.43 7.11 9.30
CA PHE A 367 14.07 8.53 9.21
C PHE A 367 15.06 9.34 8.37
N GLN A 368 15.75 8.68 7.46
CA GLN A 368 16.55 9.34 6.42
C GLN A 368 15.69 9.77 5.23
N ASN A 369 16.24 10.59 4.34
CA ASN A 369 15.63 10.91 3.05
C ASN A 369 16.30 10.06 1.97
N ILE A 370 15.53 9.18 1.33
CA ILE A 370 15.97 8.38 0.20
C ILE A 370 15.37 8.97 -1.08
N PRO A 371 16.19 9.32 -2.10
CA PRO A 371 15.67 9.81 -3.36
C PRO A 371 14.83 8.76 -4.10
N ALA A 372 13.85 9.21 -4.88
CA ALA A 372 13.00 8.34 -5.69
C ALA A 372 13.82 7.35 -6.54
N GLY A 373 13.37 6.09 -6.59
CA GLY A 373 14.06 5.00 -7.27
C GLY A 373 15.26 4.40 -6.53
N HIS A 374 15.71 4.97 -5.41
CA HIS A 374 16.76 4.36 -4.58
C HIS A 374 16.18 3.40 -3.54
N PRO A 375 16.81 2.25 -3.29
CA PRO A 375 16.36 1.30 -2.29
C PRO A 375 16.77 1.73 -0.87
N PHE A 376 16.09 1.18 0.13
CA PHE A 376 16.49 1.26 1.53
C PHE A 376 17.74 0.42 1.79
N THR A 377 17.71 -0.83 1.34
CA THR A 377 18.82 -1.78 1.52
C THR A 377 19.78 -1.70 0.33
N PRO A 378 21.08 -1.44 0.54
CA PRO A 378 22.05 -1.51 -0.54
C PRO A 378 22.03 -2.88 -1.25
N GLY A 379 21.89 -2.88 -2.58
CA GLY A 379 21.88 -4.10 -3.40
C GLY A 379 20.50 -4.67 -3.71
N SER A 380 19.42 -4.14 -3.13
CA SER A 380 18.05 -4.40 -3.59
C SER A 380 17.66 -3.43 -4.72
N GLN A 381 16.48 -3.60 -5.30
CA GLN A 381 15.87 -2.63 -6.23
C GLN A 381 14.74 -1.90 -5.53
N SER A 382 14.66 -0.58 -5.70
CA SER A 382 13.56 0.20 -5.13
C SER A 382 12.24 -0.15 -5.81
N THR A 383 11.15 -0.15 -5.04
CA THR A 383 9.80 -0.03 -5.60
C THR A 383 9.24 1.38 -5.45
N ASP A 384 10.15 2.36 -5.29
CA ASP A 384 9.93 3.80 -5.31
C ASP A 384 8.77 4.22 -4.40
N PHE A 385 8.93 3.90 -3.12
CA PHE A 385 7.96 4.14 -2.05
C PHE A 385 6.61 3.40 -2.19
N SER A 386 6.40 2.59 -3.24
CA SER A 386 5.19 1.78 -3.38
C SER A 386 5.32 0.43 -2.66
N LEU A 387 4.83 0.39 -1.42
CA LEU A 387 4.70 -0.86 -0.66
C LEU A 387 3.72 -1.85 -1.31
N GLN A 388 2.73 -1.37 -2.07
CA GLN A 388 1.84 -2.25 -2.83
C GLN A 388 2.59 -2.95 -3.99
N MET A 389 3.49 -2.23 -4.68
CA MET A 389 4.34 -2.84 -5.72
C MET A 389 5.24 -3.92 -5.12
N SER A 390 5.96 -3.60 -4.03
CA SER A 390 6.78 -4.59 -3.32
C SER A 390 5.95 -5.79 -2.88
N GLY A 391 4.80 -5.57 -2.22
CA GLY A 391 3.91 -6.64 -1.79
C GLY A 391 3.40 -7.49 -2.95
N GLY A 392 3.09 -6.89 -4.09
CA GLY A 392 2.69 -7.61 -5.30
C GLY A 392 3.79 -8.50 -5.86
N LEU A 393 5.04 -8.02 -5.88
CA LEU A 393 6.21 -8.81 -6.30
C LEU A 393 6.47 -9.97 -5.33
N VAL A 394 6.43 -9.72 -4.03
CA VAL A 394 6.55 -10.77 -3.00
C VAL A 394 5.47 -11.83 -3.18
N ASN A 395 4.21 -11.41 -3.34
CA ASN A 395 3.08 -12.31 -3.55
C ASN A 395 3.23 -13.15 -4.82
N PHE A 396 3.66 -12.54 -5.94
CA PHE A 396 3.92 -13.25 -7.18
C PHE A 396 5.00 -14.31 -7.02
N TYR A 397 6.14 -13.96 -6.44
CA TYR A 397 7.24 -14.91 -6.28
C TYR A 397 6.88 -16.02 -5.29
N GLN A 398 6.16 -15.70 -4.21
CA GLN A 398 5.65 -16.70 -3.28
C GLN A 398 4.68 -17.67 -3.97
N TRP A 399 3.69 -17.15 -4.71
CA TRP A 399 2.80 -17.98 -5.53
C TRP A 399 3.57 -18.86 -6.50
N LYS A 400 4.59 -18.31 -7.18
CA LYS A 400 5.46 -19.09 -8.08
C LYS A 400 6.19 -20.19 -7.32
N CYS A 401 6.65 -19.95 -6.09
CA CYS A 401 7.26 -21.00 -5.26
C CYS A 401 6.25 -22.09 -4.89
N ASP A 402 5.04 -21.72 -4.48
CA ASP A 402 4.05 -22.63 -3.90
C ASP A 402 3.34 -23.46 -4.98
N MET A 403 3.03 -22.84 -6.11
CA MET A 403 2.19 -23.40 -7.18
C MET A 403 2.99 -23.97 -8.36
N SER A 404 4.30 -23.76 -8.45
CA SER A 404 5.13 -24.42 -9.51
C SER A 404 5.43 -25.90 -9.21
N GLY A 405 4.81 -26.47 -8.18
CA GLY A 405 4.96 -27.87 -7.80
C GLY A 405 6.18 -28.15 -6.93
N ILE A 406 6.21 -29.39 -6.43
CA ILE A 406 7.29 -29.95 -5.63
C ILE A 406 8.04 -30.94 -6.54
N TYR A 407 9.36 -30.80 -6.62
CA TYR A 407 10.20 -31.76 -7.34
C TYR A 407 10.27 -33.08 -6.57
N GLU A 408 10.71 -34.15 -7.21
CA GLU A 408 10.76 -35.50 -6.60
C GLU A 408 11.53 -35.55 -5.27
N ASP A 409 12.52 -34.68 -5.08
CA ASP A 409 13.30 -34.52 -3.85
C ASP A 409 12.58 -33.74 -2.74
N GLY A 410 11.28 -33.45 -2.89
CA GLY A 410 10.46 -32.76 -1.90
C GLY A 410 10.66 -31.25 -1.83
N PHE A 411 11.52 -30.67 -2.67
CA PHE A 411 11.78 -29.23 -2.70
C PHE A 411 10.97 -28.53 -3.78
N ASN A 412 10.57 -27.28 -3.56
CA ASN A 412 9.98 -26.45 -4.61
C ASN A 412 11.07 -25.68 -5.41
N ALA A 413 10.66 -24.98 -6.46
CA ALA A 413 11.57 -24.24 -7.34
C ALA A 413 12.45 -23.22 -6.60
N CYS A 414 11.89 -22.55 -5.59
CA CYS A 414 12.61 -21.54 -4.84
C CYS A 414 13.65 -22.14 -3.89
N THR A 415 13.34 -23.25 -3.22
CA THR A 415 14.31 -23.97 -2.39
C THR A 415 15.45 -24.52 -3.23
N LYS A 416 15.17 -24.99 -4.46
CA LYS A 416 16.21 -25.40 -5.41
C LYS A 416 17.11 -24.26 -5.84
N ILE A 417 16.54 -23.13 -6.26
CA ILE A 417 17.33 -21.95 -6.67
C ILE A 417 18.20 -21.44 -5.50
N ALA A 418 17.65 -21.37 -4.29
CA ALA A 418 18.38 -20.98 -3.09
C ALA A 418 19.55 -21.94 -2.81
N SER A 419 19.33 -23.26 -2.85
CA SER A 419 20.38 -24.25 -2.64
C SER A 419 21.46 -24.22 -3.74
N MET A 420 21.10 -23.98 -5.00
CA MET A 420 22.05 -23.82 -6.11
C MET A 420 22.89 -22.54 -5.96
N LYS A 421 22.26 -21.40 -5.64
CA LYS A 421 22.99 -20.16 -5.36
C LYS A 421 23.94 -20.31 -4.17
N SER A 422 23.52 -20.98 -3.09
CA SER A 422 24.39 -21.26 -1.93
C SER A 422 25.58 -22.17 -2.28
N LYS A 423 25.42 -23.10 -3.23
CA LYS A 423 26.54 -23.92 -3.74
C LYS A 423 27.51 -23.10 -4.61
N MET A 424 27.02 -22.09 -5.32
CA MET A 424 27.84 -21.21 -6.19
C MET A 424 28.47 -20.03 -5.44
N MET A 425 27.87 -19.53 -4.36
CA MET A 425 28.32 -18.34 -3.60
C MET A 425 29.38 -18.63 -2.53
N LYS A 426 30.17 -19.72 -2.64
CA LYS A 426 31.38 -19.90 -1.82
C LYS A 426 32.50 -18.86 -2.08
N SER A 427 32.18 -17.69 -2.65
CA SER A 427 33.15 -16.64 -3.02
C SER A 427 32.75 -15.19 -2.63
N GLY A 428 31.78 -14.97 -1.73
CA GLY A 428 31.45 -13.60 -1.28
C GLY A 428 30.95 -13.52 0.17
N ASN A 429 31.58 -12.67 0.99
CA ASN A 429 31.42 -12.56 2.45
C ASN A 429 30.11 -11.92 2.96
N ALA A 430 29.01 -11.95 2.20
CA ALA A 430 27.71 -11.47 2.69
C ALA A 430 26.74 -12.64 2.82
N ALA A 431 26.31 -12.93 4.05
CA ALA A 431 25.25 -13.91 4.29
C ALA A 431 23.95 -13.44 3.60
N PRO A 432 23.22 -14.34 2.89
CA PRO A 432 21.93 -14.00 2.30
C PRO A 432 20.97 -13.56 3.41
N GLN A 433 20.40 -12.36 3.29
CA GLN A 433 19.34 -11.90 4.21
C GLN A 433 18.01 -12.57 3.81
N PRO A 434 17.20 -13.04 4.78
CA PRO A 434 15.91 -13.66 4.47
C PRO A 434 14.97 -12.61 3.88
N MET A 435 14.27 -12.98 2.80
CA MET A 435 13.20 -12.15 2.24
C MET A 435 12.12 -11.94 3.31
N GLN A 436 11.75 -10.68 3.51
CA GLN A 436 10.65 -10.26 4.37
C GLN A 436 9.37 -10.18 3.54
N ARG A 437 8.21 -10.32 4.18
CA ARG A 437 6.93 -9.94 3.58
C ARG A 437 6.63 -8.48 3.91
N VAL A 438 5.89 -7.82 3.03
CA VAL A 438 5.37 -6.47 3.31
C VAL A 438 4.23 -6.60 4.32
N ILE A 439 4.55 -6.42 5.61
CA ILE A 439 3.62 -6.61 6.73
C ILE A 439 3.38 -5.28 7.43
N ARG A 440 2.09 -4.92 7.61
CA ARG A 440 1.65 -3.69 8.27
C ARG A 440 1.64 -3.77 9.79
N ASP A 441 1.55 -5.00 10.32
CA ASP A 441 1.52 -5.30 11.75
C ASP A 441 2.15 -6.68 12.00
N PRO A 442 3.19 -6.82 12.85
CA PRO A 442 3.85 -8.09 13.11
C PRO A 442 2.91 -9.19 13.60
N SER A 443 1.78 -8.86 14.23
CA SER A 443 0.84 -9.89 14.70
C SER A 443 0.16 -10.64 13.55
N LEU A 444 0.29 -10.15 12.31
CA LEU A 444 -0.22 -10.84 11.12
C LEU A 444 0.66 -12.01 10.68
N GLU A 445 1.89 -12.14 11.18
CA GLU A 445 2.76 -13.29 10.87
C GLU A 445 2.10 -14.63 11.20
N GLN A 446 1.33 -14.69 12.28
CA GLN A 446 0.59 -15.90 12.68
C GLN A 446 -0.50 -16.33 11.69
N LEU A 447 -0.99 -15.41 10.85
CA LEU A 447 -1.95 -15.75 9.79
C LEU A 447 -1.24 -16.30 8.54
N LEU A 448 0.09 -16.19 8.48
CA LEU A 448 0.92 -16.53 7.33
C LEU A 448 1.65 -17.88 7.49
N GLU A 449 1.69 -18.40 8.72
CA GLU A 449 2.09 -19.76 9.11
C GLU A 449 0.89 -20.71 9.00
#